data_AF-A0A257J0X8-F1
#
_entry.id   AF-A0A257J0X8-F1
#
_cell.length_a   1.000
_cell.length_b   1.000
_cell.length_c   1.000
_cell.angle_alpha   90.00
_cell.angle_beta   90.00
_cell.angle_gamma   90.00
#
_symmetry.space_group_name_H-M   'P 1'
#
loop_
_entity.id
_entity.type
_entity.pdbx_description
1 polymer ?
#
loop_
_entity_poly.entity_id
_entity_poly.type
_entity_poly.pdbx_seq_one_letter_code
_entity_poly.pdbx_strand_id
1 'polypeptide(L)'
;MTLPRTFSTLAIALTAAALSACAGYAVAEIDQPHMRTALADLQNVRAELAMATTNKGGHRVLALKHVDEAIREVRLGIANADGYVTPKPR
;
A
#
# COMPACT_ATOMS: atom_id res chain seq x y z
N MET A 1 22.99 41.83 48.50
CA MET A 1 21.97 41.64 47.44
C MET A 1 22.23 40.33 46.73
N THR A 2 21.53 39.26 47.13
CA THR A 2 21.66 37.91 46.56
C THR A 2 20.54 37.69 45.53
N LEU A 3 20.90 37.54 44.25
CA LEU A 3 19.94 37.21 43.19
C LEU A 3 19.43 35.76 43.35
N PRO A 4 18.11 35.49 43.29
CA PRO A 4 17.58 34.13 43.38
C PRO A 4 17.77 33.36 42.07
N ARG A 5 18.47 32.21 42.17
CA ARG A 5 18.72 31.22 41.11
C ARG A 5 17.51 30.33 40.80
N THR A 6 16.29 30.77 41.10
CA THR A 6 15.07 29.94 40.97
C THR A 6 14.40 30.04 39.60
N PHE A 7 14.75 31.04 38.78
CA PHE A 7 14.22 31.20 37.42
C PHE A 7 14.78 30.18 36.40
N SER A 8 15.84 29.45 36.76
CA SER A 8 16.58 28.61 35.82
C SER A 8 16.06 27.18 35.67
N THR A 9 15.23 26.68 36.59
CA THR A 9 14.72 25.30 36.52
C THR A 9 13.36 25.21 35.81
N LEU A 10 12.53 26.26 35.88
CA LEU A 10 11.22 26.27 35.24
C LEU A 10 11.30 26.39 33.70
N ALA A 11 12.30 27.11 33.19
CA ALA A 11 12.53 27.28 31.75
C ALA A 11 12.99 25.97 31.05
N ILE A 12 13.66 25.09 31.78
CA ILE A 12 14.14 23.79 31.26
C ILE A 12 13.00 22.76 31.21
N ALA A 13 12.06 22.82 32.16
CA ALA A 13 10.90 21.95 32.17
C ALA A 13 9.91 22.24 31.01
N LEU A 14 9.74 23.52 30.63
CA LEU A 14 8.86 23.88 29.51
C LEU A 14 9.43 23.49 28.13
N THR A 15 10.75 23.39 27.99
CA THR A 15 11.39 23.02 26.72
C THR A 15 11.39 21.50 26.47
N ALA A 16 11.34 20.68 27.53
CA ALA A 16 11.25 19.22 27.41
C ALA A 16 9.88 18.71 26.94
N ALA A 17 8.79 19.45 27.24
CA ALA A 17 7.43 19.06 26.85
C ALA A 17 7.11 19.33 25.36
N ALA A 18 7.85 20.21 24.69
CA ALA A 18 7.61 20.58 23.29
C ALA A 18 8.18 19.57 22.27
N LEU A 19 9.08 18.67 22.68
CA LEU A 19 9.70 17.68 21.78
C LEU A 19 8.88 16.38 21.62
N SER A 20 7.83 16.18 22.42
CA SER A 20 7.10 14.91 22.47
C SER A 20 5.90 14.81 21.52
N ALA A 21 5.67 15.82 20.67
CA ALA A 21 4.47 15.92 19.82
C ALA A 21 4.62 15.35 18.39
N CYS A 22 5.75 14.73 18.03
CA CYS A 22 6.00 14.28 16.65
C CYS A 22 5.96 12.75 16.45
N ALA A 23 5.66 11.95 17.47
CA ALA A 23 5.70 10.50 17.37
C ALA A 23 4.29 9.90 17.14
N GLY A 24 3.84 9.84 15.89
CA GLY A 24 2.59 9.12 15.60
C GLY A 24 2.00 9.33 14.21
N TYR A 25 2.77 9.10 13.15
CA TYR A 25 2.14 8.79 11.86
C TYR A 25 1.92 7.28 11.85
N ALA A 26 0.70 6.84 12.16
CA ALA A 26 0.31 5.47 11.85
C ALA A 26 0.43 5.33 10.33
N VAL A 27 1.35 4.47 9.89
CA VAL A 27 1.53 4.15 8.47
C VAL A 27 0.24 3.47 8.04
N ALA A 28 -0.62 4.17 7.33
CA ALA A 28 -1.78 3.56 6.70
C ALA A 28 -1.22 2.59 5.66
N GLU A 29 -1.32 1.30 5.94
CA GLU A 29 -1.20 0.26 4.92
C GLU A 29 -2.10 0.70 3.77
N ILE A 30 -1.54 0.88 2.57
CA ILE A 30 -2.33 1.27 1.40
C ILE A 30 -3.13 0.02 1.02
N ASP A 31 -4.25 -0.20 1.70
CA ASP A 31 -5.16 -1.27 1.33
C ASP A 31 -5.65 -0.98 -0.11
N GLN A 32 -5.41 -1.94 -1.01
CA GLN A 32 -5.78 -1.86 -2.42
C GLN A 32 -6.92 -2.86 -2.72
N PRO A 33 -8.11 -2.69 -2.12
CA PRO A 33 -9.19 -3.67 -2.20
C PRO A 33 -9.63 -3.91 -3.63
N HIS A 34 -9.67 -2.87 -4.48
CA HIS A 34 -10.06 -3.01 -5.88
C HIS A 34 -9.08 -3.87 -6.70
N MET A 35 -7.78 -3.75 -6.45
CA MET A 35 -6.78 -4.56 -7.16
C MET A 35 -6.87 -6.03 -6.72
N ARG A 36 -7.10 -6.29 -5.42
CA ARG A 36 -7.33 -7.65 -4.90
C ARG A 36 -8.60 -8.26 -5.48
N THR A 37 -9.69 -7.50 -5.56
CA THR A 37 -10.94 -7.92 -6.22
C THR A 37 -10.72 -8.21 -7.70
N ALA A 38 -10.05 -7.31 -8.43
CA ALA A 38 -9.75 -7.51 -9.85
C ALA A 38 -8.92 -8.79 -10.09
N LEU A 39 -7.95 -9.09 -9.22
CA LEU A 39 -7.18 -10.34 -9.29
C LEU A 39 -8.07 -11.57 -9.13
N ALA A 40 -9.00 -11.55 -8.18
CA ALA A 40 -9.95 -12.65 -7.96
C ALA A 40 -10.87 -12.83 -9.18
N ASP A 41 -11.41 -11.74 -9.72
CA ASP A 41 -12.27 -11.77 -10.91
C ASP A 41 -11.53 -12.33 -12.13
N LEU A 42 -10.28 -11.92 -12.36
CA LEU A 42 -9.46 -12.44 -13.45
C LEU A 42 -9.16 -13.94 -13.29
N GLN A 43 -8.93 -14.41 -12.06
CA GLN A 43 -8.74 -15.84 -11.79
C GLN A 43 -10.00 -16.66 -12.10
N ASN A 44 -11.18 -16.12 -11.77
CA ASN A 44 -12.46 -16.73 -12.11
C ASN A 44 -12.64 -16.79 -13.64
N VAL A 45 -12.42 -15.67 -14.35
CA VAL A 45 -12.49 -15.64 -15.82
C VAL A 45 -11.55 -16.68 -16.44
N ARG A 46 -10.33 -16.80 -15.92
CA ARG A 46 -9.35 -17.79 -16.39
C ARG A 46 -9.87 -19.23 -16.22
N ALA A 47 -10.49 -19.54 -15.08
CA ALA A 47 -11.06 -20.87 -14.82
C ALA A 47 -12.19 -21.18 -15.82
N GLU A 48 -13.11 -20.24 -16.04
CA GLU A 48 -14.21 -20.39 -17.01
C GLU A 48 -13.70 -20.60 -18.44
N LEU A 49 -12.68 -19.84 -18.86
CA LEU A 49 -12.06 -20.00 -20.18
C LEU A 49 -11.30 -21.33 -20.33
N ALA A 50 -10.75 -21.87 -19.23
CA ALA A 50 -10.09 -23.18 -19.24
C ALA A 50 -11.10 -24.32 -19.39
N MET A 51 -12.30 -24.18 -18.83
CA MET A 51 -13.39 -25.15 -18.94
C MET A 51 -14.15 -25.08 -20.28
N ALA A 52 -14.03 -23.98 -21.02
CA ALA A 52 -14.69 -23.83 -22.32
C ALA A 52 -14.21 -24.88 -23.34
N THR A 53 -15.13 -25.74 -23.78
CA THR A 53 -14.84 -26.94 -24.60
C THR A 53 -14.44 -26.63 -26.04
N THR A 54 -14.92 -25.52 -26.62
CA THR A 54 -14.58 -25.14 -28.00
C THR A 54 -13.54 -24.03 -28.02
N ASN A 55 -12.52 -24.13 -28.87
CA ASN A 55 -11.56 -23.04 -29.11
C ASN A 55 -12.20 -21.78 -29.77
N LYS A 56 -13.49 -21.81 -30.15
CA LYS A 56 -14.25 -20.71 -30.78
C LYS A 56 -13.41 -19.91 -31.80
N GLY A 57 -12.82 -20.60 -32.79
CA GLY A 57 -11.97 -19.96 -33.82
C GLY A 57 -10.59 -19.49 -33.34
N GLY A 58 -10.09 -19.95 -32.19
CA GLY A 58 -8.83 -19.51 -31.59
C GLY A 58 -9.02 -18.45 -30.49
N HIS A 59 -10.21 -17.85 -30.39
CA HIS A 59 -10.49 -16.79 -29.44
C HIS A 59 -10.35 -17.23 -27.98
N ARG A 60 -10.63 -18.50 -27.65
CA ARG A 60 -10.46 -19.01 -26.28
C ARG A 60 -9.00 -18.94 -25.84
N VAL A 61 -8.08 -19.39 -26.69
CA VAL A 61 -6.64 -19.37 -26.40
C VAL A 61 -6.12 -17.93 -26.33
N LEU A 62 -6.57 -17.06 -27.22
CA LEU A 62 -6.23 -15.63 -27.17
C LEU A 62 -6.74 -14.97 -25.88
N ALA A 63 -7.99 -15.24 -25.49
CA ALA A 63 -8.56 -14.72 -24.24
C ALA A 63 -7.75 -15.19 -23.02
N LEU A 64 -7.38 -16.48 -22.95
CA LEU A 64 -6.51 -17.00 -21.88
C LEU A 64 -5.18 -16.24 -21.80
N LYS A 65 -4.53 -16.00 -22.96
CA LYS A 65 -3.28 -15.23 -23.00
C LYS A 65 -3.45 -13.81 -22.44
N HIS A 66 -4.53 -13.12 -22.81
CA HIS A 66 -4.80 -11.77 -22.33
C HIS A 66 -5.11 -11.73 -20.83
N VAL A 67 -5.88 -12.72 -20.33
CA VAL A 67 -6.19 -12.85 -18.90
C VAL A 67 -4.93 -13.16 -18.10
N ASP A 68 -4.05 -14.04 -18.60
CA ASP A 68 -2.77 -14.34 -17.94
C ASP A 68 -1.85 -13.11 -17.86
N GLU A 69 -1.85 -12.23 -18.87
CA GLU A 69 -1.13 -10.95 -18.83
C GLU A 69 -1.74 -10.01 -17.79
N ALA A 70 -3.06 -9.83 -17.81
CA ALA A 70 -3.74 -8.97 -16.85
C ALA A 70 -3.49 -9.42 -15.40
N ILE A 71 -3.50 -10.74 -15.13
CA ILE A 71 -3.18 -11.29 -13.81
C ILE A 71 -1.75 -10.90 -13.38
N ARG A 72 -0.78 -10.94 -14.30
CA ARG A 72 0.60 -10.53 -14.00
C ARG A 72 0.67 -9.06 -13.62
N GLU A 73 0.11 -8.18 -14.45
CA GLU A 73 0.13 -6.74 -14.22
C GLU A 73 -0.58 -6.34 -12.92
N VAL A 74 -1.72 -6.95 -12.61
CA VAL A 74 -2.43 -6.70 -11.33
C VAL A 74 -1.60 -7.14 -10.14
N ARG A 75 -0.93 -8.31 -10.21
CA ARG A 75 -0.02 -8.76 -9.13
C ARG A 75 1.15 -7.80 -8.94
N LEU A 76 1.75 -7.31 -10.03
CA LEU A 76 2.81 -6.30 -9.99
C LEU A 76 2.31 -4.99 -9.39
N GLY A 77 1.10 -4.54 -9.74
CA GLY A 77 0.48 -3.35 -9.17
C GLY A 77 0.23 -3.46 -7.67
N ILE A 78 -0.27 -4.61 -7.19
CA ILE A 78 -0.42 -4.89 -5.76
C ILE A 78 0.95 -4.86 -5.06
N ALA A 79 1.95 -5.58 -5.58
CA ALA A 79 3.28 -5.64 -4.98
C ALA A 79 3.99 -4.28 -4.96
N ASN A 80 3.82 -3.47 -6.00
CA ASN A 80 4.37 -2.11 -6.05
C ASN A 80 3.70 -1.18 -5.06
N ALA A 81 2.38 -1.30 -4.85
CA ALA A 81 1.67 -0.52 -3.83
C ALA A 81 2.12 -0.91 -2.41
N ASP A 82 2.29 -2.22 -2.15
CA ASP A 82 2.85 -2.73 -0.90
C ASP A 82 4.30 -2.19 -0.67
N GLY A 83 5.05 -1.97 -1.75
CA GLY A 83 6.38 -1.37 -1.75
C GLY A 83 6.42 0.18 -1.76
N TYR A 84 5.31 0.86 -2.04
CA TYR A 84 5.21 2.33 -2.15
C TYR A 84 4.98 3.00 -0.80
N VAL A 85 5.45 2.40 0.30
CA VAL A 85 5.55 3.08 1.61
C VAL A 85 6.35 4.37 1.37
N THR A 86 5.67 5.51 1.50
CA THR A 86 6.06 6.80 0.94
C THR A 86 7.56 7.14 1.11
N PRO A 87 8.25 7.67 0.09
CA PRO A 87 9.61 8.15 0.25
C PRO A 87 9.65 9.24 1.32
N LYS A 88 10.47 9.04 2.36
CA LYS A 88 10.76 10.06 3.38
C LYS A 88 11.15 11.36 2.66
N PRO A 89 10.51 12.50 2.96
CA PRO A 89 10.91 13.77 2.36
C PRO A 89 12.40 14.01 2.66
N ARG A 90 13.16 14.34 1.60
CA ARG A 90 14.60 14.62 1.70
C ARG A 90 14.88 15.84 2.56
#